data_AF-A0A965WR91-F1
#
_entry.id   AF-A0A965WR91-F1
#
_cell.length_a   1.000
_cell.length_b   1.000
_cell.length_c   1.000
_cell.angle_alpha   90.00
_cell.angle_beta   90.00
_cell.angle_gamma   90.00
#
_symmetry.space_group_name_H-M   'P 1'
#
loop_
_entity.id
_entity.type
_entity.pdbx_description
1 polymer ?
#
loop_
_entity_poly.entity_id
_entity_poly.type
_entity_poly.pdbx_seq_one_letter_code
_entity_poly.pdbx_strand_id
1 'polypeptide(L)'
;MGRHNRQHQRRLLQAIPGNQESTRAAKECKKIAYPKPDGVFSFDRLSSVFLGNVHHEEDQPAHLKLRDWNIENKVNIAHYD
;
A
#
# COMPACT_ATOMS: atom_id res chain seq x y z
N MET A 1 45.12 -14.87 25.69
CA MET A 1 45.00 -14.81 24.22
C MET A 1 43.63 -15.35 23.84
N GLY A 2 42.79 -14.55 23.17
CA GLY A 2 41.43 -14.97 22.84
C GLY A 2 40.64 -13.89 22.10
N ARG A 3 41.22 -13.31 21.05
CA ARG A 3 40.53 -12.34 20.18
C ARG A 3 39.61 -13.12 19.24
N HIS A 4 38.43 -13.49 19.73
CA HIS A 4 37.40 -14.15 18.93
C HIS A 4 36.72 -13.13 18.01
N ASN A 5 37.23 -13.11 16.78
CA ASN A 5 36.58 -12.86 15.49
C ASN A 5 35.15 -12.26 15.51
N ARG A 6 35.02 -10.96 15.83
CA ARG A 6 33.80 -10.16 15.63
C ARG A 6 33.73 -9.49 14.25
N GLN A 7 34.18 -10.16 13.17
CA GLN A 7 34.14 -9.57 11.82
C GLN A 7 33.35 -10.36 10.77
N HIS A 8 32.70 -11.47 11.12
CA HIS A 8 32.04 -12.33 10.12
C HIS A 8 30.50 -12.24 10.02
N GLN A 9 29.89 -11.13 10.41
CA GLN A 9 28.45 -10.90 10.14
C GLN A 9 28.14 -9.53 9.50
N ARG A 10 29.00 -9.04 8.60
CA ARG A 10 28.65 -7.93 7.67
C ARG A 10 28.30 -8.46 6.28
N ARG A 11 27.47 -9.51 6.19
CA ARG A 11 26.90 -9.96 4.91
C ARG A 11 25.60 -9.19 4.65
N LEU A 12 25.71 -8.18 3.79
CA LEU A 12 24.73 -7.81 2.77
C LEU A 12 23.26 -7.83 3.22
N LEU A 13 22.87 -6.87 4.06
CA LEU A 13 21.54 -6.28 3.92
C LEU A 13 21.59 -5.46 2.62
N GLN A 14 21.37 -6.11 1.46
CA GLN A 14 20.96 -5.37 0.27
C GLN A 14 19.78 -4.50 0.69
N ALA A 15 19.81 -3.21 0.34
CA ALA A 15 18.72 -2.29 0.63
C ALA A 15 17.44 -2.91 0.07
N ILE A 16 16.57 -3.40 0.96
CA ILE A 16 15.21 -3.78 0.59
C ILE A 16 14.56 -2.46 0.18
N PRO A 17 14.17 -2.30 -1.09
CA PRO A 17 13.54 -1.06 -1.54
C PRO A 17 12.32 -0.77 -0.68
N GLY A 18 12.00 0.52 -0.50
CA GLY A 18 10.77 0.88 0.20
C GLY A 18 9.56 0.23 -0.47
N ASN A 19 8.51 -0.11 0.29
CA ASN A 19 7.29 -0.71 -0.29
C ASN A 19 6.74 0.12 -1.47
N GLN A 20 6.87 1.44 -1.41
CA GLN A 20 6.47 2.38 -2.46
C GLN A 20 7.22 2.15 -3.79
N GLU A 21 8.49 1.78 -3.73
CA GLU A 21 9.36 1.54 -4.90
C GLU A 21 9.20 0.11 -5.46
N SER A 22 8.42 -0.73 -4.79
CA SER A 22 8.25 -2.16 -5.15
C SER A 22 7.06 -2.41 -6.07
N THR A 23 6.37 -1.35 -6.51
CA THR A 23 5.25 -1.44 -7.47
C THR A 23 5.75 -1.53 -8.91
N ARG A 24 4.96 -2.14 -9.79
CA ARG A 24 5.21 -2.17 -11.24
C ARG A 24 4.08 -1.43 -11.95
N ALA A 25 4.36 -0.86 -13.12
CA ALA A 25 3.34 -0.20 -13.93
C ALA A 25 2.20 -1.18 -14.28
N ALA A 26 0.96 -0.71 -14.37
CA ALA A 26 -0.21 -1.54 -14.62
C ALA A 26 -0.09 -2.35 -15.93
N LYS A 27 0.54 -1.77 -16.96
CA LYS A 27 0.80 -2.42 -18.26
C LYS A 27 1.69 -3.68 -18.16
N GLU A 28 2.49 -3.80 -17.11
CA GLU A 28 3.36 -4.96 -16.86
C GLU A 28 2.66 -6.05 -16.02
N CYS A 29 1.47 -5.76 -15.51
CA CYS A 29 0.73 -6.60 -14.59
C CYS A 29 -0.53 -7.16 -15.25
N LYS A 30 -0.92 -8.37 -14.84
CA LYS A 30 -2.23 -8.92 -15.20
C LYS A 30 -3.27 -8.42 -14.22
N LYS A 31 -4.38 -7.88 -14.73
CA LYS A 31 -5.51 -7.47 -13.88
C LYS A 31 -6.06 -8.68 -13.12
N ILE A 32 -6.21 -8.52 -11.80
CA ILE A 32 -6.75 -9.58 -10.94
C ILE A 32 -8.28 -9.52 -10.99
N ALA A 33 -8.92 -10.62 -11.36
CA ALA A 33 -10.37 -10.75 -11.35
C ALA A 33 -10.83 -11.21 -9.96
N TYR A 34 -11.16 -10.26 -9.10
CA TYR A 34 -11.72 -10.58 -7.78
C TYR A 34 -13.18 -11.04 -7.91
N PRO A 35 -13.56 -12.17 -7.29
CA PRO A 35 -14.95 -12.61 -7.28
C PRO A 35 -15.82 -11.60 -6.50
N LYS A 36 -17.11 -11.57 -6.83
CA LYS A 36 -18.08 -10.79 -6.05
C LYS A 36 -18.17 -11.35 -4.63
N PRO A 37 -18.38 -10.50 -3.61
CA PRO A 37 -18.56 -10.96 -2.24
C PRO A 37 -19.81 -11.85 -2.12
N ASP A 38 -19.73 -12.88 -1.27
CA ASP A 38 -20.77 -13.88 -1.04
C ASP A 38 -21.69 -13.56 0.15
N GLY A 39 -21.33 -12.57 0.98
CA GLY A 39 -22.09 -12.15 2.16
C GLY A 39 -21.98 -13.10 3.36
N VAL A 40 -21.15 -14.13 3.29
CA VAL A 40 -20.95 -15.11 4.37
C VAL A 40 -19.49 -15.12 4.84
N PHE A 41 -18.56 -15.27 3.90
CA PHE A 41 -17.12 -15.23 4.19
C PHE A 41 -16.46 -13.97 3.64
N SER A 42 -17.06 -13.37 2.63
CA SER A 42 -16.57 -12.17 1.95
C SER A 42 -17.69 -11.14 1.86
N PHE A 43 -17.36 -9.90 2.18
CA PHE A 43 -18.33 -8.80 2.27
C PHE A 43 -17.90 -7.67 1.36
N ASP A 44 -18.84 -6.84 0.93
CA ASP A 44 -18.49 -5.62 0.24
C ASP A 44 -17.77 -4.64 1.20
N ARG A 45 -17.10 -3.66 0.59
CA ARG A 45 -16.31 -2.69 1.34
C ARG A 45 -17.16 -1.80 2.26
N LEU A 46 -18.38 -1.44 1.87
CA LEU A 46 -19.23 -0.53 2.66
C LEU A 46 -19.73 -1.23 3.92
N SER A 47 -20.17 -2.49 3.80
CA SER A 47 -20.52 -3.33 4.95
C SER A 47 -19.33 -3.45 5.93
N SER A 48 -18.12 -3.63 5.40
CA SER A 48 -16.90 -3.71 6.21
C SER A 48 -16.57 -2.40 6.93
N VAL A 49 -16.72 -1.26 6.24
CA VAL A 49 -16.50 0.09 6.82
C VAL A 49 -17.53 0.41 7.90
N PHE A 50 -18.80 0.08 7.67
CA PHE A 50 -19.88 0.28 8.64
C PHE A 50 -19.61 -0.46 9.96
N LEU A 51 -19.20 -1.74 9.88
CA LEU A 51 -18.85 -2.53 11.07
C LEU A 51 -17.61 -2.00 11.80
N GLY A 52 -16.69 -1.34 11.10
CA GLY A 52 -15.50 -0.74 11.70
C GLY A 52 -15.77 0.48 12.57
N ASN A 53 -17.02 0.99 12.57
CA ASN A 53 -17.44 2.20 13.31
C ASN A 53 -16.47 3.39 13.11
N VAL A 54 -15.93 3.51 11.90
CA VAL A 54 -15.04 4.61 11.51
C VAL A 54 -15.89 5.81 11.12
N HIS A 55 -15.75 6.90 11.86
CA HIS A 55 -16.52 8.12 11.68
C HIS A 55 -15.65 9.37 11.86
N HIS A 56 -16.00 10.42 11.11
CA HIS A 56 -15.46 11.77 11.23
C HIS A 56 -16.63 12.75 11.15
N GLU A 57 -16.55 13.86 11.89
CA GLU A 57 -17.51 14.97 11.78
C GLU A 57 -17.48 15.56 10.36
N GLU A 58 -18.65 15.94 9.84
CA GLU A 58 -18.82 16.38 8.45
C GLU A 58 -18.06 17.68 8.13
N ASP A 59 -17.95 18.60 9.09
CA ASP A 59 -17.30 19.90 8.91
C ASP A 59 -15.78 19.88 9.17
N GLN A 60 -15.18 18.70 9.30
CA GLN A 60 -13.72 18.58 9.47
C GLN A 60 -13.00 18.56 8.12
N PRO A 61 -11.87 19.27 7.99
CA PRO A 61 -11.10 19.23 6.75
C PRO A 61 -10.51 17.84 6.49
N ALA A 62 -10.40 17.47 5.21
CA ALA A 62 -9.78 16.21 4.82
C ALA A 62 -8.36 16.09 5.40
N HIS A 63 -8.12 15.01 6.16
CA HIS A 63 -6.87 14.78 6.87
C HIS A 63 -5.78 14.18 5.97
N LEU A 64 -6.17 13.53 4.85
CA LEU A 64 -5.26 13.11 3.80
C LEU A 64 -4.99 14.27 2.85
N LYS A 65 -3.80 14.86 2.98
CA LYS A 65 -3.39 16.02 2.19
C LYS A 65 -2.50 15.61 1.03
N LEU A 66 -2.86 16.05 -0.17
CA LEU A 66 -2.01 15.90 -1.35
C LEU A 66 -0.94 17.01 -1.35
N ARG A 67 0.29 16.62 -1.67
CA ARG A 67 1.36 17.59 -1.95
C ARG A 67 1.17 18.30 -3.29
N ASP A 68 0.64 17.58 -4.28
CA ASP A 68 0.22 18.11 -5.58
C ASP A 68 -1.15 17.52 -5.92
N TRP A 69 -2.13 18.38 -6.16
CA TRP A 69 -3.49 17.99 -6.52
C TRP A 69 -3.59 17.27 -7.86
N ASN A 70 -2.59 17.42 -8.73
CA ASN A 70 -2.58 16.79 -10.06
C ASN A 70 -1.84 15.44 -10.09
N ILE A 71 -1.25 14.99 -8.97
CA ILE A 71 -0.41 13.78 -8.95
C ILE A 71 -1.21 12.52 -9.34
N GLU A 72 -2.47 12.47 -8.96
CA GLU A 72 -3.36 11.34 -9.25
C GLU A 72 -3.50 11.13 -10.77
N ASN A 73 -3.88 12.17 -11.50
CA ASN A 73 -4.07 12.08 -12.95
C ASN A 73 -2.74 11.95 -13.71
N LYS A 74 -1.70 12.66 -13.27
CA LYS A 74 -0.41 12.68 -13.99
C LYS A 74 0.39 11.40 -13.80
N VAL A 75 0.26 10.74 -12.65
CA VAL A 75 1.11 9.60 -12.29
C VAL A 75 0.26 8.37 -11.94
N ASN A 76 -0.62 8.46 -10.94
CA ASN A 76 -1.29 7.28 -10.40
C ASN A 76 -2.19 6.60 -11.45
N ILE A 77 -3.16 7.33 -12.00
CA ILE A 77 -4.08 6.81 -13.01
C ILE A 77 -3.33 6.51 -14.32
N ALA A 78 -2.41 7.39 -14.73
CA ALA A 78 -1.69 7.23 -16.00
C ALA A 78 -0.78 5.98 -16.05
N HIS A 79 -0.24 5.54 -14.91
CA HIS A 79 0.73 4.45 -14.86
C HIS A 79 0.27 3.21 -14.09
N TYR A 80 -0.71 3.31 -13.19
CA TYR A 80 -1.06 2.25 -12.23
C TYR A 80 -2.54 1.85 -12.19
N ASP A 81 -3.43 2.46 -12.99
CA ASP A 81 -4.82 2.00 -13.20
C ASP A 81 -4.90 0.94 -14.33
#